data_AF-A0A154IMG7-F1
#
_entry.id   AF-A0A154IMG7-F1
#
_cell.length_a   1.000
_cell.length_b   1.000
_cell.length_c   1.000
_cell.angle_alpha   90.00
_cell.angle_beta   90.00
_cell.angle_gamma   90.00
#
_symmetry.space_group_name_H-M   'P 1'
#
loop_
_entity.id
_entity.type
_entity.pdbx_description
1 polymer ?
#
loop_
_entity_poly.entity_id
_entity_poly.type
_entity_poly.pdbx_seq_one_letter_code
_entity_poly.pdbx_strand_id
1 'polypeptide(L)'
;MKKTLVGSLLCAAAFFGTFPVQAAEPSGAVYLLVPNVTTNRWAKFDIPHMTEAMKKYAPGVELKVLNANDDMQQQVSQAESALASGALGIILVSVDPPRAASILAKADADGVPVVTYAHDPGPGPVAYHVSVPFKDIGEAQGKYLSEHLPEHRPVRLAYMLGDPKFAFYSEQMKGFDKYMKPLIDNKTVEIVCQADALLYLAANAQKNMEQCLTKTSNEVDGAIVMNDDTGGGVVAALSAQDLVGKVKLFGGYDATLEGIQRVLLGWQAADMAPPYQGMADAAVQLIVSKIKGDKAPEGLVNGTWSNNFTEGGVPSRLEPNVFITSDNVQQTVIDAKLFTKEELCAGIGKDAAFCKN
;
A
#
# COMPACT_ATOMS: atom_id res chain seq x y z
N MET A 1 27.72 52.63 -76.65
CA MET A 1 28.55 52.33 -75.47
C MET A 1 27.85 52.89 -74.24
N LYS A 2 27.05 52.07 -73.54
CA LYS A 2 26.36 52.45 -72.29
C LYS A 2 27.11 51.78 -71.13
N LYS A 3 27.63 52.57 -70.19
CA LYS A 3 28.24 52.07 -68.94
C LYS A 3 27.17 52.10 -67.85
N THR A 4 26.84 50.93 -67.32
CA THR A 4 25.88 50.74 -66.22
C THR A 4 26.66 50.65 -64.91
N LEU A 5 26.28 51.48 -63.93
CA LEU A 5 26.79 51.45 -62.55
C LEU A 5 26.38 50.13 -61.85
N VAL A 6 27.32 49.48 -61.17
CA VAL A 6 27.06 48.36 -60.25
C VAL A 6 26.98 48.95 -58.84
N GLY A 7 25.80 48.88 -58.22
CA GLY A 7 25.59 49.18 -56.80
C GLY A 7 25.73 47.92 -55.96
N SER A 8 26.59 47.96 -54.95
CA SER A 8 26.79 46.87 -53.99
C SER A 8 25.68 46.88 -52.93
N LEU A 9 24.86 45.83 -52.89
CA LEU A 9 23.91 45.55 -51.80
C LEU A 9 24.67 44.87 -50.64
N LEU A 10 24.71 45.49 -49.47
CA LEU A 10 25.09 44.83 -48.21
C LEU A 10 23.87 44.02 -47.70
N CYS A 11 23.95 42.69 -47.73
CA CYS A 11 23.03 41.82 -46.99
C CYS A 11 23.47 41.76 -45.51
N ALA A 12 22.69 42.37 -44.62
CA ALA A 12 22.80 42.14 -43.18
C ALA A 12 22.12 40.79 -42.84
N ALA A 13 22.92 39.78 -42.50
CA ALA A 13 22.43 38.52 -41.97
C ALA A 13 22.01 38.71 -40.51
N ALA A 14 20.71 38.71 -40.24
CA ALA A 14 20.18 38.66 -38.88
C ALA A 14 20.32 37.22 -38.35
N PHE A 15 21.27 37.00 -37.44
CA PHE A 15 21.35 35.78 -36.64
C PHE A 15 20.16 35.74 -35.67
N PHE A 16 19.10 35.01 -36.03
CA PHE A 16 18.09 34.59 -35.06
C PHE A 16 18.69 33.50 -34.17
N GLY A 17 19.20 33.91 -33.01
CA GLY A 17 19.56 32.96 -31.95
C GLY A 17 18.30 32.32 -31.40
N THR A 18 18.08 31.05 -31.73
CA THR A 18 17.12 30.18 -31.05
C THR A 18 17.68 29.89 -29.65
N PHE A 19 17.22 30.62 -28.65
CA PHE A 19 17.39 30.19 -27.26
C PHE A 19 16.43 29.01 -27.02
N PRO A 20 16.87 27.91 -26.40
CA PRO A 20 15.95 26.87 -25.96
C PRO A 20 14.97 27.51 -24.97
N VAL A 21 13.67 27.45 -25.29
CA VAL A 21 12.61 27.76 -24.33
C VAL A 21 12.71 26.68 -23.25
N GLN A 22 13.30 27.04 -22.11
CA GLN A 22 13.20 26.25 -20.90
C GLN A 22 11.70 26.14 -20.59
N ALA A 23 11.14 24.93 -20.69
CA ALA A 23 9.75 24.69 -20.28
C ALA A 23 9.60 25.20 -18.84
N ALA A 24 8.59 26.02 -18.59
CA ALA A 24 8.30 26.50 -17.24
C ALA A 24 8.08 25.28 -16.34
N GLU A 25 8.74 25.25 -15.18
CA GLU A 25 8.47 24.24 -14.14
C GLU A 25 6.96 24.27 -13.84
N PRO A 26 6.27 23.10 -13.81
CA PRO A 26 4.85 23.06 -13.50
C PRO A 26 4.59 23.74 -12.14
N SER A 27 3.71 24.74 -12.13
CA SER A 27 3.21 25.38 -10.91
C SER A 27 1.72 25.07 -10.77
N GLY A 28 1.30 24.53 -9.62
CA GLY A 28 -0.06 24.06 -9.38
C GLY A 28 -0.09 23.01 -8.28
N ALA A 29 -1.15 22.20 -8.24
CA ALA A 29 -1.31 21.17 -7.22
C ALA A 29 -1.52 19.77 -7.81
N VAL A 30 -0.83 18.79 -7.23
CA VAL A 30 -1.18 17.37 -7.31
C VAL A 30 -2.05 17.04 -6.12
N TYR A 31 -3.16 16.33 -6.35
CA TYR A 31 -4.07 15.93 -5.29
C TYR A 31 -3.85 14.46 -4.93
N LEU A 32 -3.59 14.19 -3.66
CA LEU A 32 -3.56 12.85 -3.09
C LEU A 32 -4.91 12.59 -2.41
N LEU A 33 -5.70 11.68 -2.97
CA LEU A 33 -6.98 11.25 -2.40
C LEU A 33 -6.73 9.94 -1.64
N VAL A 34 -6.89 9.97 -0.32
CA VAL A 34 -6.76 8.80 0.56
C VAL A 34 -8.12 8.33 1.07
N PRO A 35 -8.30 7.03 1.36
CA PRO A 35 -9.59 6.51 1.81
C PRO A 35 -9.92 7.02 3.21
N ASN A 36 -8.94 6.99 4.12
CA ASN A 36 -9.06 7.49 5.47
C ASN A 36 -7.67 7.95 5.98
N VAL A 37 -7.61 8.49 7.20
CA VAL A 37 -6.34 8.74 7.94
C VAL A 37 -6.31 8.02 9.29
N THR A 38 -7.30 7.17 9.55
CA THR A 38 -7.40 6.37 10.78
C THR A 38 -6.60 5.07 10.68
N THR A 39 -6.45 4.52 9.48
CA THR A 39 -5.49 3.45 9.20
C THR A 39 -4.09 4.04 9.26
N ASN A 40 -3.28 3.52 10.19
CA ASN A 40 -1.98 4.09 10.56
C ASN A 40 -1.07 4.38 9.37
N ARG A 41 -1.03 3.47 8.37
CA ARG A 41 -0.11 3.59 7.23
C ARG A 41 -0.22 4.90 6.46
N TRP A 42 -1.43 5.41 6.27
CA TRP A 42 -1.65 6.60 5.44
C TRP A 42 -1.05 7.83 6.10
N ALA A 43 -1.41 8.06 7.36
CA ALA A 43 -0.98 9.24 8.11
C ALA A 43 0.49 9.17 8.54
N LYS A 44 0.99 7.96 8.87
CA LYS A 44 2.36 7.77 9.40
C LYS A 44 3.42 7.63 8.31
N PHE A 45 3.10 7.00 7.18
CA PHE A 45 4.11 6.60 6.20
C PHE A 45 3.83 7.15 4.81
N ASP A 46 2.70 6.79 4.19
CA ASP A 46 2.44 7.09 2.77
C ASP A 46 2.37 8.61 2.52
N ILE A 47 1.58 9.37 3.31
CA ILE A 47 1.43 10.82 3.13
C ILE A 47 2.77 11.56 3.40
N PRO A 48 3.48 11.33 4.51
CA PRO A 48 4.78 11.96 4.74
C PRO A 48 5.80 11.66 3.64
N HIS A 49 5.95 10.40 3.23
CA HIS A 49 6.90 10.05 2.17
C HIS A 49 6.51 10.62 0.81
N MET A 50 5.22 10.66 0.45
CA MET A 50 4.79 11.35 -0.77
C MET A 50 5.05 12.86 -0.70
N THR A 51 4.90 13.47 0.49
CA THR A 51 5.20 14.90 0.68
C THR A 51 6.70 15.17 0.49
N GLU A 52 7.56 14.31 1.02
CA GLU A 52 9.02 14.37 0.81
C GLU A 52 9.40 14.15 -0.65
N ALA A 53 8.79 13.15 -1.29
CA ALA A 53 8.99 12.85 -2.70
C ALA A 53 8.56 14.03 -3.59
N MET A 54 7.42 14.68 -3.32
CA MET A 54 6.99 15.87 -4.05
C MET A 54 8.01 17.02 -3.90
N LYS A 55 8.51 17.28 -2.69
CA LYS A 55 9.59 18.27 -2.48
C LYS A 55 10.87 17.94 -3.25
N LYS A 56 11.20 16.65 -3.37
CA LYS A 56 12.40 16.15 -4.05
C LYS A 56 12.30 16.21 -5.57
N TYR A 57 11.16 15.78 -6.14
CA TYR A 57 10.98 15.58 -7.58
C TYR A 57 10.21 16.70 -8.29
N ALA A 58 9.43 17.49 -7.55
CA ALA A 58 8.63 18.60 -8.06
C ALA A 58 8.47 19.72 -7.02
N PRO A 59 9.57 20.38 -6.59
CA PRO A 59 9.54 21.39 -5.51
C PRO A 59 8.61 22.60 -5.77
N GLY A 60 8.22 22.84 -7.02
CA GLY A 60 7.26 23.88 -7.42
C GLY A 60 5.79 23.45 -7.43
N VAL A 61 5.50 22.17 -7.15
CA VAL A 61 4.14 21.60 -7.16
C VAL A 61 3.69 21.30 -5.74
N GLU A 62 2.52 21.82 -5.36
CA GLU A 62 1.91 21.57 -4.06
C GLU A 62 1.29 20.17 -4.03
N LEU A 63 1.46 19.44 -2.92
CA LEU A 63 0.69 18.22 -2.65
C LEU A 63 -0.51 18.56 -1.76
N LYS A 64 -1.73 18.38 -2.28
CA LYS A 64 -2.97 18.55 -1.53
C LYS A 64 -3.57 17.21 -1.15
N VAL A 65 -3.64 16.93 0.14
CA VAL A 65 -4.18 15.67 0.64
C VAL A 65 -5.66 15.83 0.98
N LEU A 66 -6.50 14.95 0.45
CA LEU A 66 -7.93 14.88 0.73
C LEU A 66 -8.27 13.52 1.33
N ASN A 67 -8.86 13.54 2.52
CA ASN A 67 -9.25 12.36 3.29
C ASN A 67 -10.75 12.08 3.08
N ALA A 68 -11.11 10.92 2.55
CA ALA A 68 -12.49 10.54 2.28
C ALA A 68 -13.27 10.00 3.48
N ASN A 69 -12.63 9.75 4.63
CA ASN A 69 -13.25 9.15 5.83
C ASN A 69 -14.02 7.85 5.54
N ASP A 70 -13.46 6.98 4.70
CA ASP A 70 -14.07 5.74 4.20
C ASP A 70 -15.41 5.93 3.46
N ASP A 71 -15.72 7.16 3.04
CA ASP A 71 -16.94 7.49 2.29
C ASP A 71 -16.63 7.64 0.79
N MET A 72 -17.14 6.70 -0.01
CA MET A 72 -16.95 6.68 -1.45
C MET A 72 -17.58 7.91 -2.14
N GLN A 73 -18.72 8.40 -1.66
CA GLN A 73 -19.37 9.57 -2.25
C GLN A 73 -18.57 10.84 -1.96
N GLN A 74 -18.03 10.97 -0.75
CA GLN A 74 -17.10 12.03 -0.39
C GLN A 74 -15.86 12.00 -1.26
N GLN A 75 -15.28 10.82 -1.53
CA GLN A 75 -14.11 10.69 -2.41
C GLN A 75 -14.41 11.15 -3.85
N VAL A 76 -15.61 10.85 -4.37
CA VAL A 76 -16.06 11.37 -5.68
C VAL A 76 -16.13 12.89 -5.68
N SER A 77 -16.77 13.49 -4.67
CA SER A 77 -16.87 14.95 -4.56
C SER A 77 -15.52 15.65 -4.37
N GLN A 78 -14.57 14.99 -3.69
CA GLN A 78 -13.18 15.45 -3.56
C GLN A 78 -12.46 15.45 -4.91
N ALA A 79 -12.62 14.40 -5.71
CA ALA A 79 -12.06 14.36 -7.06
C ALA A 79 -12.65 15.46 -7.96
N GLU A 80 -13.98 15.63 -7.94
CA GLU A 80 -14.65 16.71 -8.69
C GLU A 80 -14.14 18.10 -8.27
N SER A 81 -13.95 18.32 -6.97
CA SER A 81 -13.39 19.58 -6.45
C SER A 81 -11.93 19.79 -6.86
N ALA A 82 -11.12 18.72 -6.87
CA ALA A 82 -9.74 18.77 -7.33
C ALA A 82 -9.67 19.14 -8.83
N LEU A 83 -10.47 18.49 -9.66
CA LEU A 83 -10.58 18.78 -11.10
C LEU A 83 -11.04 20.22 -11.36
N ALA A 84 -12.11 20.66 -10.69
CA ALA A 84 -12.60 22.04 -10.80
C ALA A 84 -11.57 23.09 -10.33
N SER A 85 -10.64 22.70 -9.45
CA SER A 85 -9.54 23.56 -8.98
C SER A 85 -8.31 23.54 -9.91
N GLY A 86 -8.37 22.84 -11.05
CA GLY A 86 -7.28 22.75 -12.00
C GLY A 86 -6.13 21.85 -11.52
N ALA A 87 -6.45 20.70 -10.92
CA ALA A 87 -5.45 19.70 -10.53
C ALA A 87 -4.51 19.37 -11.70
N LEU A 88 -3.20 19.40 -11.46
CA LEU A 88 -2.20 18.94 -12.44
C LEU A 88 -2.24 17.42 -12.61
N GLY A 89 -2.58 16.70 -11.54
CA GLY A 89 -2.63 15.25 -11.51
C GLY A 89 -3.27 14.77 -10.20
N ILE A 90 -3.76 13.54 -10.22
CA ILE A 90 -4.36 12.89 -9.05
C ILE A 90 -3.58 11.62 -8.74
N ILE A 91 -3.15 11.49 -7.48
CA ILE A 91 -2.75 10.20 -6.91
C ILE A 91 -3.96 9.66 -6.13
N LEU A 92 -4.52 8.53 -6.59
CA LEU A 92 -5.75 7.97 -6.05
C LEU A 92 -5.49 6.68 -5.27
N VAL A 93 -5.80 6.71 -3.98
CA VAL A 93 -6.03 5.52 -3.16
C VAL A 93 -7.53 5.39 -2.97
N SER A 94 -8.18 4.51 -3.73
CA SER A 94 -9.64 4.44 -3.80
C SER A 94 -10.25 3.85 -2.52
N VAL A 95 -11.35 4.41 -2.02
CA VAL A 95 -12.14 3.81 -0.92
C VAL A 95 -12.69 2.45 -1.34
N ASP A 96 -13.18 2.37 -2.57
CA ASP A 96 -13.78 1.18 -3.16
C ASP A 96 -13.36 1.11 -4.65
N PRO A 97 -12.31 0.33 -4.98
CA PRO A 97 -11.78 0.28 -6.34
C PRO A 97 -12.81 -0.09 -7.41
N PRO A 98 -13.70 -1.10 -7.21
CA PRO A 98 -14.80 -1.36 -8.14
C PRO A 98 -15.70 -0.14 -8.45
N ARG A 99 -15.82 0.80 -7.50
CA ARG A 99 -16.67 2.01 -7.63
C ARG A 99 -15.89 3.26 -8.08
N ALA A 100 -14.58 3.17 -8.29
CA ALA A 100 -13.73 4.30 -8.66
C ALA A 100 -13.92 4.78 -10.11
N ALA A 101 -14.64 4.04 -10.96
CA ALA A 101 -14.80 4.34 -12.39
C ALA A 101 -15.23 5.79 -12.69
N SER A 102 -16.12 6.34 -11.87
CA SER A 102 -16.63 7.71 -12.06
C SER A 102 -15.57 8.79 -11.79
N ILE A 103 -14.62 8.53 -10.89
CA ILE A 103 -13.48 9.42 -10.63
C ILE A 103 -12.53 9.38 -11.84
N LEU A 104 -12.18 8.16 -12.26
CA LEU A 104 -11.24 7.92 -13.37
C LEU A 104 -11.74 8.52 -14.69
N ALA A 105 -13.01 8.30 -15.02
CA ALA A 105 -13.61 8.83 -16.25
C ALA A 105 -13.68 10.36 -16.28
N LYS A 106 -13.95 11.00 -15.13
CA LYS A 106 -13.96 12.47 -15.03
C LYS A 106 -12.58 13.06 -15.19
N ALA A 107 -11.57 12.47 -14.54
CA ALA A 107 -10.19 12.93 -14.68
C ALA A 107 -9.69 12.80 -16.12
N ASP A 108 -10.01 11.70 -16.80
CA ASP A 108 -9.69 11.49 -18.22
C ASP A 108 -10.37 12.53 -19.13
N ALA A 109 -11.64 12.83 -18.90
CA ALA A 109 -12.38 13.84 -19.66
C ALA A 109 -11.76 15.25 -19.53
N ASP A 110 -11.20 15.57 -18.37
CA ASP A 110 -10.51 16.84 -18.11
C ASP A 110 -9.01 16.80 -18.50
N GLY A 111 -8.53 15.67 -19.02
CA GLY A 111 -7.12 15.47 -19.41
C GLY A 111 -6.15 15.42 -18.23
N VAL A 112 -6.64 15.18 -17.01
CA VAL A 112 -5.84 15.11 -15.78
C VAL A 112 -5.35 13.68 -15.56
N PRO A 113 -4.02 13.43 -15.54
CA PRO A 113 -3.50 12.09 -15.33
C PRO A 113 -3.80 11.58 -13.91
N VAL A 114 -4.16 10.29 -13.83
CA VAL A 114 -4.35 9.58 -12.56
C VAL A 114 -3.28 8.51 -12.39
N VAL A 115 -2.56 8.55 -11.27
CA VAL A 115 -1.76 7.43 -10.77
C VAL A 115 -2.51 6.79 -9.62
N THR A 116 -2.84 5.50 -9.74
CA THR A 116 -3.48 4.77 -8.64
C THR A 116 -2.43 4.18 -7.72
N TYR A 117 -2.73 4.09 -6.43
CA TYR A 117 -1.74 3.75 -5.41
C TYR A 117 -2.30 2.80 -4.37
N ALA A 118 -1.54 1.75 -4.05
CA ALA A 118 -1.77 0.72 -3.04
C ALA A 118 -3.04 -0.12 -3.22
N HIS A 119 -4.21 0.47 -3.39
CA HIS A 119 -5.45 -0.24 -3.73
C HIS A 119 -5.56 -0.46 -5.23
N ASP A 120 -6.34 -1.48 -5.63
CA ASP A 120 -6.57 -1.78 -7.05
C ASP A 120 -6.91 -0.51 -7.86
N PRO A 121 -6.46 -0.43 -9.12
CA PRO A 121 -6.67 0.75 -9.96
C PRO A 121 -8.14 1.08 -10.24
N GLY A 122 -9.05 0.13 -10.09
CA GLY A 122 -10.46 0.28 -10.47
C GLY A 122 -10.69 0.34 -11.99
N PRO A 123 -11.93 0.13 -12.46
CA PRO A 123 -12.21 0.07 -13.89
C PRO A 123 -12.28 1.48 -14.49
N GLY A 124 -11.27 1.87 -15.28
CA GLY A 124 -11.23 3.15 -15.99
C GLY A 124 -9.84 3.54 -16.49
N PRO A 125 -9.71 4.73 -17.11
CA PRO A 125 -8.42 5.24 -17.56
C PRO A 125 -7.49 5.52 -16.37
N VAL A 126 -6.34 4.87 -16.35
CA VAL A 126 -5.30 5.03 -15.32
C VAL A 126 -3.96 5.13 -16.03
N ALA A 127 -3.16 6.15 -15.71
CA ALA A 127 -1.87 6.36 -16.36
C ALA A 127 -0.82 5.35 -15.86
N TYR A 128 -0.73 5.18 -14.54
CA TYR A 128 0.12 4.19 -13.90
C TYR A 128 -0.51 3.69 -12.61
N HIS A 129 -0.06 2.51 -12.17
CA HIS A 129 -0.42 1.94 -10.89
C HIS A 129 0.83 1.65 -10.05
N VAL A 130 0.81 1.96 -8.76
CA VAL A 130 1.90 1.66 -7.84
C VAL A 130 1.36 0.82 -6.70
N SER A 131 1.87 -0.40 -6.55
CA SER A 131 1.43 -1.33 -5.52
C SER A 131 2.52 -2.35 -5.21
N VAL A 132 2.14 -3.43 -4.55
CA VAL A 132 2.94 -4.61 -4.27
C VAL A 132 2.22 -5.84 -4.81
N PRO A 133 2.91 -6.94 -5.12
CA PRO A 133 2.25 -8.19 -5.47
C PRO A 133 1.56 -8.80 -4.25
N PHE A 134 0.22 -8.72 -4.16
CA PHE A 134 -0.53 -9.20 -2.99
C PHE A 134 -0.41 -10.72 -2.80
N LYS A 135 -0.30 -11.48 -3.89
CA LYS A 135 -0.12 -12.92 -3.84
C LYS A 135 1.19 -13.31 -3.16
N ASP A 136 2.25 -12.52 -3.33
CA ASP A 136 3.55 -12.79 -2.73
C ASP A 136 3.52 -12.62 -1.20
N ILE A 137 2.66 -11.72 -0.69
CA ILE A 137 2.40 -11.58 0.75
C ILE A 137 1.85 -12.90 1.31
N GLY A 138 0.79 -13.41 0.69
CA GLY A 138 0.17 -14.67 1.08
C GLY A 138 1.11 -15.86 0.96
N GLU A 139 1.92 -15.92 -0.10
CA GLU A 139 2.94 -16.96 -0.26
C GLU A 139 3.98 -16.92 0.86
N ALA A 140 4.48 -15.74 1.21
CA ALA A 140 5.47 -15.58 2.29
C ALA A 140 4.88 -16.00 3.65
N GLN A 141 3.68 -15.53 3.98
CA GLN A 141 3.00 -15.85 5.24
C GLN A 141 2.62 -17.34 5.33
N GLY A 142 2.05 -17.90 4.26
CA GLY A 142 1.65 -19.31 4.21
C GLY A 142 2.85 -20.25 4.29
N LYS A 143 3.93 -19.93 3.58
CA LYS A 143 5.19 -20.67 3.68
C LYS A 143 5.72 -20.64 5.11
N TYR A 144 5.82 -19.45 5.71
CA TYR A 144 6.35 -19.29 7.06
C TYR A 144 5.53 -20.09 8.08
N LEU A 145 4.19 -20.02 8.04
CA LEU A 145 3.33 -20.83 8.91
C LEU A 145 3.54 -22.34 8.68
N SER A 146 3.64 -22.78 7.43
CA SER A 146 3.83 -24.21 7.12
C SER A 146 5.13 -24.78 7.72
N GLU A 147 6.17 -23.95 7.85
CA GLU A 147 7.47 -24.29 8.43
C GLU A 147 7.49 -24.14 9.96
N HIS A 148 6.54 -23.41 10.56
CA HIS A 148 6.50 -23.05 11.98
C HIS A 148 5.17 -23.42 12.64
N LEU A 149 4.51 -24.49 12.16
CA LEU A 149 3.29 -24.99 12.77
C LEU A 149 3.52 -25.30 14.26
N PRO A 150 2.57 -24.95 15.16
CA PRO A 150 2.56 -25.45 16.54
C PRO A 150 2.75 -26.96 16.61
N GLU A 151 3.24 -27.56 17.69
CA GLU A 151 3.57 -29.00 17.72
C GLU A 151 2.35 -29.94 17.72
N HIS A 152 1.21 -29.52 18.27
CA HIS A 152 0.01 -30.34 18.40
C HIS A 152 -0.65 -30.68 17.04
N ARG A 153 -1.31 -31.84 16.94
CA ARG A 153 -1.98 -32.29 15.71
C ARG A 153 -3.40 -32.84 16.00
N PRO A 154 -4.41 -32.50 15.18
CA PRO A 154 -4.36 -31.46 14.14
C PRO A 154 -4.11 -30.08 14.77
N VAL A 155 -3.37 -29.20 14.07
CA VAL A 155 -3.23 -27.80 14.49
C VAL A 155 -4.56 -27.11 14.24
N ARG A 156 -5.17 -26.55 15.28
CA ARG A 156 -6.48 -25.89 15.22
C ARG A 156 -6.29 -24.39 14.98
N LEU A 157 -6.58 -23.94 13.76
CA LEU A 157 -6.42 -22.55 13.36
C LEU A 157 -7.76 -21.82 13.27
N ALA A 158 -7.79 -20.60 13.80
CA ALA A 158 -8.88 -19.65 13.63
C ALA A 158 -8.51 -18.65 12.52
N TYR A 159 -9.31 -18.58 11.46
CA TYR A 159 -9.09 -17.66 10.35
C TYR A 159 -9.90 -16.37 10.58
N MET A 160 -9.21 -15.29 10.94
CA MET A 160 -9.77 -13.95 11.15
C MET A 160 -9.31 -13.06 10.02
N LEU A 161 -9.96 -13.21 8.87
CA LEU A 161 -9.50 -12.68 7.59
C LEU A 161 -10.03 -11.25 7.39
N GLY A 162 -9.56 -10.59 6.34
CA GLY A 162 -9.99 -9.25 5.94
C GLY A 162 -11.30 -9.23 5.18
N ASP A 163 -11.50 -8.18 4.38
CA ASP A 163 -12.72 -8.01 3.58
C ASP A 163 -12.56 -8.61 2.17
N PRO A 164 -13.39 -9.60 1.79
CA PRO A 164 -13.28 -10.33 0.53
C PRO A 164 -13.55 -9.49 -0.72
N LYS A 165 -14.08 -8.27 -0.58
CA LYS A 165 -14.32 -7.39 -1.74
C LYS A 165 -13.03 -6.80 -2.33
N PHE A 166 -11.92 -6.83 -1.61
CA PHE A 166 -10.64 -6.29 -2.08
C PHE A 166 -9.77 -7.38 -2.69
N ALA A 167 -9.03 -7.09 -3.77
CA ALA A 167 -8.10 -8.06 -4.34
C ALA A 167 -7.01 -8.46 -3.34
N PHE A 168 -6.63 -7.57 -2.42
CA PHE A 168 -5.71 -7.86 -1.32
C PHE A 168 -6.07 -9.14 -0.56
N TYR A 169 -7.35 -9.33 -0.21
CA TYR A 169 -7.84 -10.56 0.41
C TYR A 169 -7.66 -11.76 -0.52
N SER A 170 -8.22 -11.69 -1.73
CA SER A 170 -8.31 -12.87 -2.60
C SER A 170 -6.95 -13.31 -3.13
N GLU A 171 -6.06 -12.38 -3.45
CA GLU A 171 -4.70 -12.66 -3.92
C GLU A 171 -3.82 -13.18 -2.78
N GLN A 172 -3.92 -12.62 -1.57
CA GLN A 172 -3.25 -13.20 -0.40
C GLN A 172 -3.71 -14.63 -0.16
N MET A 173 -5.01 -14.89 -0.13
CA MET A 173 -5.51 -16.25 0.10
C MET A 173 -5.03 -17.23 -0.97
N LYS A 174 -4.97 -16.84 -2.25
CA LYS A 174 -4.39 -17.67 -3.31
C LYS A 174 -2.92 -18.02 -3.03
N GLY A 175 -2.13 -17.05 -2.56
CA GLY A 175 -0.73 -17.28 -2.20
C GLY A 175 -0.58 -18.15 -0.95
N PHE A 176 -1.40 -17.89 0.06
CA PHE A 176 -1.41 -18.59 1.34
C PHE A 176 -1.81 -20.07 1.18
N ASP A 177 -2.86 -20.32 0.39
CA ASP A 177 -3.38 -21.66 0.12
C ASP A 177 -2.38 -22.55 -0.62
N LYS A 178 -1.43 -21.98 -1.37
CA LYS A 178 -0.33 -22.75 -2.00
C LYS A 178 0.43 -23.61 -0.98
N TYR A 179 0.58 -23.14 0.25
CA TYR A 179 1.30 -23.83 1.32
C TYR A 179 0.35 -24.48 2.33
N MET A 180 -0.77 -23.83 2.64
CA MET A 180 -1.66 -24.29 3.70
C MET A 180 -2.70 -25.31 3.24
N LYS A 181 -3.16 -25.25 1.99
CA LYS A 181 -4.17 -26.20 1.49
C LYS A 181 -3.74 -27.66 1.58
N PRO A 182 -2.50 -28.07 1.22
CA PRO A 182 -2.05 -29.45 1.41
C PRO A 182 -2.11 -29.93 2.86
N LEU A 183 -1.80 -29.05 3.82
CA LEU A 183 -1.83 -29.35 5.26
C LEU A 183 -3.25 -29.45 5.81
N ILE A 184 -4.19 -28.71 5.23
CA ILE A 184 -5.62 -28.79 5.56
C ILE A 184 -6.21 -30.08 4.97
N ASP A 185 -5.91 -30.37 3.71
CA ASP A 185 -6.44 -31.53 2.98
C ASP A 185 -5.98 -32.85 3.63
N ASN A 186 -4.74 -32.92 4.12
CA ASN A 186 -4.20 -34.10 4.82
C ASN A 186 -4.48 -34.14 6.33
N LYS A 187 -5.29 -33.20 6.86
CA LYS A 187 -5.68 -33.09 8.27
C LYS A 187 -4.55 -32.83 9.27
N THR A 188 -3.39 -32.34 8.79
CA THR A 188 -2.35 -31.77 9.67
C THR A 188 -2.85 -30.50 10.35
N VAL A 189 -3.66 -29.71 9.63
CA VAL A 189 -4.30 -28.47 10.08
C VAL A 189 -5.82 -28.63 9.99
N GLU A 190 -6.52 -28.15 11.01
CA GLU A 190 -7.97 -28.01 11.07
C GLU A 190 -8.34 -26.53 11.20
N ILE A 191 -9.18 -26.03 10.31
CA ILE A 191 -9.78 -24.69 10.45
C ILE A 191 -11.02 -24.81 11.33
N VAL A 192 -10.94 -24.34 12.58
CA VAL A 192 -12.03 -24.47 13.56
C VAL A 192 -13.05 -23.33 13.47
N CYS A 193 -12.60 -22.18 12.96
CA CYS A 193 -13.39 -20.99 12.71
C CYS A 193 -12.85 -20.26 11.49
N GLN A 194 -13.73 -19.64 10.71
CA GLN A 194 -13.37 -18.71 9.66
C GLN A 194 -14.41 -17.60 9.62
N ALA A 195 -13.96 -16.36 9.64
CA ALA A 195 -14.82 -15.18 9.53
C ALA A 195 -14.05 -13.99 8.95
N ASP A 196 -14.78 -13.15 8.23
CA ASP A 196 -14.25 -11.97 7.56
C ASP A 196 -14.47 -10.72 8.44
N ALA A 197 -13.40 -9.98 8.68
CA ALA A 197 -13.42 -8.67 9.33
C ALA A 197 -13.63 -7.60 8.25
N LEU A 198 -14.91 -7.29 7.98
CA LEU A 198 -15.27 -6.31 6.95
C LEU A 198 -14.57 -4.97 7.19
N LEU A 199 -14.12 -4.36 6.09
CA LEU A 199 -13.27 -3.16 6.06
C LEU A 199 -11.96 -3.28 6.87
N TYR A 200 -11.50 -4.50 7.18
CA TYR A 200 -10.29 -4.76 7.98
C TYR A 200 -10.35 -4.17 9.39
N LEU A 201 -11.56 -3.93 9.93
CA LEU A 201 -11.72 -3.27 11.22
C LEU A 201 -11.34 -4.19 12.39
N ALA A 202 -10.51 -3.67 13.30
CA ALA A 202 -10.12 -4.36 14.53
C ALA A 202 -11.34 -4.83 15.36
N ALA A 203 -12.40 -4.00 15.47
CA ALA A 203 -13.62 -4.36 16.20
C ALA A 203 -14.35 -5.57 15.60
N ASN A 204 -14.34 -5.72 14.26
CA ASN A 204 -14.93 -6.87 13.60
C ASN A 204 -14.09 -8.13 13.83
N ALA A 205 -12.76 -8.02 13.71
CA ALA A 205 -11.84 -9.12 14.01
C ALA A 205 -11.94 -9.60 15.47
N GLN A 206 -12.02 -8.66 16.42
CA GLN A 206 -12.21 -8.96 17.84
C GLN A 206 -13.50 -9.75 18.06
N LYS A 207 -14.64 -9.24 17.57
CA LYS A 207 -15.94 -9.91 17.69
C LYS A 207 -15.91 -11.32 17.08
N ASN A 208 -15.31 -11.46 15.90
CA ASN A 208 -15.20 -12.75 15.22
C ASN A 208 -14.38 -13.75 16.05
N MET A 209 -13.28 -13.29 16.65
CA MET A 209 -12.42 -14.13 17.49
C MET A 209 -13.09 -14.50 18.81
N GLU A 210 -13.79 -13.58 19.49
CA GLU A 210 -14.59 -13.86 20.69
C GLU A 210 -15.64 -14.96 20.43
N GLN A 211 -16.32 -14.89 19.29
CA GLN A 211 -17.28 -15.92 18.87
C GLN A 211 -16.59 -17.26 18.61
N CYS A 212 -15.42 -17.24 17.98
CA CYS A 212 -14.64 -18.45 17.76
C CYS A 212 -14.23 -19.09 19.08
N LEU A 213 -13.63 -18.32 19.99
CA LEU A 213 -13.19 -18.77 21.31
C LEU A 213 -14.35 -19.35 22.12
N THR A 214 -15.53 -18.72 22.08
CA THR A 214 -16.74 -19.26 22.71
C THR A 214 -17.14 -20.61 22.11
N LYS A 215 -17.19 -20.71 20.77
CA LYS A 215 -17.58 -21.92 20.05
C LYS A 215 -16.61 -23.08 20.30
N THR A 216 -15.32 -22.80 20.40
CA THR A 216 -14.26 -23.81 20.57
C THR A 216 -13.91 -24.06 22.04
N SER A 217 -14.58 -23.40 22.99
CA SER A 217 -14.18 -23.43 24.41
C SER A 217 -12.69 -23.12 24.61
N ASN A 218 -12.21 -22.08 23.90
CA ASN A 218 -10.82 -21.63 23.85
C ASN A 218 -9.82 -22.63 23.21
N GLU A 219 -10.27 -23.73 22.62
CA GLU A 219 -9.39 -24.71 21.96
C GLU A 219 -8.97 -24.26 20.55
N VAL A 220 -7.99 -23.35 20.50
CA VAL A 220 -7.37 -22.82 19.28
C VAL A 220 -5.85 -22.79 19.48
N ASP A 221 -5.07 -23.27 18.51
CA ASP A 221 -3.59 -23.29 18.58
C ASP A 221 -2.95 -22.05 17.93
N GLY A 222 -3.65 -21.40 17.01
CA GLY A 222 -3.19 -20.18 16.36
C GLY A 222 -4.31 -19.42 15.64
N ALA A 223 -4.08 -18.14 15.38
CA ALA A 223 -4.99 -17.28 14.65
C ALA A 223 -4.32 -16.69 13.41
N ILE A 224 -5.00 -16.75 12.26
CA ILE A 224 -4.54 -16.11 11.02
C ILE A 224 -5.15 -14.72 10.93
N VAL A 225 -4.31 -13.72 10.67
CA VAL A 225 -4.69 -12.31 10.53
C VAL A 225 -4.07 -11.73 9.25
N MET A 226 -4.78 -10.84 8.56
CA MET A 226 -4.34 -10.33 7.26
C MET A 226 -3.59 -8.99 7.32
N ASN A 227 -3.84 -8.19 8.35
CA ASN A 227 -3.14 -6.94 8.62
C ASN A 227 -3.03 -6.67 10.13
N ASP A 228 -2.36 -5.60 10.50
CA ASP A 228 -2.16 -5.29 11.92
C ASP A 228 -3.40 -4.84 12.68
N ASP A 229 -4.39 -4.25 12.01
CA ASP A 229 -5.65 -3.87 12.65
C ASP A 229 -6.45 -5.12 13.03
N THR A 230 -6.58 -6.08 12.12
CA THR A 230 -7.19 -7.38 12.39
C THR A 230 -6.39 -8.14 13.47
N GLY A 231 -5.07 -8.07 13.43
CA GLY A 231 -4.17 -8.54 14.50
C GLY A 231 -4.49 -7.96 15.86
N GLY A 232 -4.65 -6.64 15.94
CA GLY A 232 -5.00 -5.94 17.19
C GLY A 232 -6.33 -6.39 17.77
N GLY A 233 -7.35 -6.56 16.92
CA GLY A 233 -8.65 -7.10 17.34
C GLY A 233 -8.56 -8.53 17.90
N VAL A 234 -7.82 -9.40 17.23
CA VAL A 234 -7.60 -10.78 17.69
C VAL A 234 -6.85 -10.81 19.03
N VAL A 235 -5.81 -10.00 19.20
CA VAL A 235 -5.09 -9.90 20.49
C VAL A 235 -6.01 -9.40 21.60
N ALA A 236 -6.91 -8.44 21.35
CA ALA A 236 -7.87 -7.98 22.34
C ALA A 236 -8.79 -9.12 22.82
N ALA A 237 -9.32 -9.92 21.88
CA ALA A 237 -10.15 -11.09 22.21
C ALA A 237 -9.38 -12.16 23.00
N LEU A 238 -8.13 -12.45 22.60
CA LEU A 238 -7.26 -13.40 23.31
C LEU A 238 -6.89 -12.89 24.72
N SER A 239 -6.69 -11.58 24.88
CA SER A 239 -6.34 -10.97 26.15
C SER A 239 -7.47 -11.11 27.16
N ALA A 240 -8.72 -11.01 26.72
CA ALA A 240 -9.89 -11.21 27.58
C ALA A 240 -10.03 -12.66 28.10
N GLN A 241 -9.27 -13.61 27.55
CA GLN A 241 -9.27 -15.03 27.92
C GLN A 241 -7.92 -15.51 28.49
N ASP A 242 -6.98 -14.60 28.77
CA ASP A 242 -5.61 -14.93 29.20
C ASP A 242 -4.87 -15.89 28.23
N LEU A 243 -5.12 -15.73 26.92
CA LEU A 243 -4.56 -16.56 25.84
C LEU A 243 -3.44 -15.88 25.05
N VAL A 244 -3.17 -14.61 25.26
CA VAL A 244 -2.06 -13.90 24.60
C VAL A 244 -0.73 -14.61 24.89
N GLY A 245 0.06 -14.86 23.84
CA GLY A 245 1.31 -15.61 23.93
C GLY A 245 1.15 -17.13 24.04
N LYS A 246 -0.04 -17.64 24.38
CA LYS A 246 -0.38 -19.07 24.29
C LYS A 246 -0.93 -19.41 22.91
N VAL A 247 -1.83 -18.57 22.39
CA VAL A 247 -2.32 -18.62 21.01
C VAL A 247 -1.53 -17.59 20.21
N LYS A 248 -0.74 -18.08 19.26
CA LYS A 248 0.12 -17.22 18.43
C LYS A 248 -0.64 -16.73 17.20
N LEU A 249 -0.42 -15.46 16.83
CA LEU A 249 -0.92 -14.90 15.58
C LEU A 249 0.06 -15.21 14.44
N PHE A 250 -0.47 -15.48 13.26
CA PHE A 250 0.27 -15.66 12.01
C PHE A 250 -0.30 -14.76 10.92
N GLY A 251 0.57 -14.26 10.05
CA GLY A 251 0.22 -13.19 9.12
C GLY A 251 0.48 -11.81 9.72
N GLY A 252 -0.26 -10.81 9.29
CA GLY A 252 0.02 -9.40 9.59
C GLY A 252 0.62 -8.67 8.39
N TYR A 253 0.30 -7.38 8.32
CA TYR A 253 0.69 -6.48 7.26
C TYR A 253 0.54 -5.02 7.74
N ASP A 254 1.37 -4.14 7.19
CA ASP A 254 1.51 -2.69 7.45
C ASP A 254 2.60 -2.29 8.45
N ALA A 255 3.16 -3.21 9.23
CA ALA A 255 4.23 -2.90 10.20
C ALA A 255 3.90 -1.68 11.07
N THR A 256 2.69 -1.66 11.61
CA THR A 256 2.30 -0.69 12.65
C THR A 256 3.20 -0.86 13.86
N LEU A 257 3.27 0.17 14.70
CA LEU A 257 4.10 0.12 15.92
C LEU A 257 3.67 -1.08 16.77
N GLU A 258 2.37 -1.23 16.98
CA GLU A 258 1.77 -2.31 17.74
C GLU A 258 1.98 -3.67 17.07
N GLY A 259 1.93 -3.76 15.74
CA GLY A 259 2.26 -4.97 14.97
C GLY A 259 3.67 -5.47 15.23
N ILE A 260 4.66 -4.61 15.06
CA ILE A 260 6.06 -4.96 15.30
C ILE A 260 6.32 -5.25 16.79
N GLN A 261 5.66 -4.53 17.70
CA GLN A 261 5.73 -4.85 19.13
C GLN A 261 5.18 -6.25 19.43
N ARG A 262 4.08 -6.68 18.81
CA ARG A 262 3.57 -8.05 18.93
C ARG A 262 4.56 -9.09 18.43
N VAL A 263 5.28 -8.80 17.34
CA VAL A 263 6.36 -9.67 16.85
C VAL A 263 7.49 -9.78 17.88
N LEU A 264 7.93 -8.65 18.44
CA LEU A 264 9.01 -8.62 19.44
C LEU A 264 8.63 -9.27 20.78
N LEU A 265 7.35 -9.22 21.15
CA LEU A 265 6.79 -9.92 22.32
C LEU A 265 6.56 -11.42 22.06
N GLY A 266 6.70 -11.89 20.81
CA GLY A 266 6.43 -13.26 20.41
C GLY A 266 4.94 -13.61 20.31
N TRP A 267 4.04 -12.63 20.44
CA TRP A 267 2.59 -12.82 20.31
C TRP A 267 2.16 -13.04 18.86
N GLN A 268 2.90 -12.44 17.92
CA GLN A 268 2.72 -12.59 16.49
C GLN A 268 4.00 -13.15 15.87
N ALA A 269 3.88 -14.10 14.94
CA ALA A 269 5.02 -14.89 14.48
C ALA A 269 5.90 -14.17 13.45
N ALA A 270 5.29 -13.29 12.67
CA ALA A 270 5.92 -12.45 11.67
C ALA A 270 4.98 -11.28 11.38
N ASP A 271 5.47 -10.31 10.62
CA ASP A 271 4.66 -9.24 10.04
C ASP A 271 5.22 -8.91 8.65
N MET A 272 4.56 -8.03 7.91
CA MET A 272 5.01 -7.60 6.59
C MET A 272 4.75 -6.11 6.39
N ALA A 273 5.59 -5.45 5.61
CA ALA A 273 5.41 -4.05 5.24
C ALA A 273 5.47 -3.87 3.73
N PRO A 274 4.66 -2.97 3.15
CA PRO A 274 5.01 -2.38 1.88
C PRO A 274 6.27 -1.51 2.05
N PRO A 275 7.12 -1.37 1.01
CA PRO A 275 8.25 -0.45 1.05
C PRO A 275 7.76 0.99 0.82
N TYR A 276 7.22 1.60 1.87
CA TYR A 276 6.51 2.89 1.83
C TYR A 276 7.23 3.99 1.06
N GLN A 277 8.52 4.23 1.37
CA GLN A 277 9.30 5.26 0.71
C GLN A 277 9.48 4.98 -0.80
N GLY A 278 9.78 3.73 -1.16
CA GLY A 278 9.95 3.34 -2.57
C GLY A 278 8.67 3.49 -3.37
N MET A 279 7.54 3.06 -2.81
CA MET A 279 6.23 3.25 -3.41
C MET A 279 5.88 4.74 -3.59
N ALA A 280 6.07 5.56 -2.56
CA ALA A 280 5.81 7.00 -2.61
C ALA A 280 6.69 7.71 -3.65
N ASP A 281 8.00 7.42 -3.66
CA ASP A 281 8.96 7.95 -4.64
C ASP A 281 8.54 7.57 -6.07
N ALA A 282 8.10 6.33 -6.28
CA ALA A 282 7.64 5.87 -7.60
C ALA A 282 6.35 6.57 -8.04
N ALA A 283 5.36 6.68 -7.15
CA ALA A 283 4.08 7.33 -7.46
C ALA A 283 4.27 8.79 -7.86
N VAL A 284 5.11 9.52 -7.13
CA VAL A 284 5.44 10.91 -7.43
C VAL A 284 6.21 11.04 -8.75
N GLN A 285 7.23 10.21 -8.98
CA GLN A 285 7.97 10.24 -10.24
C GLN A 285 7.08 9.96 -11.46
N LEU A 286 6.15 9.01 -11.34
CA LEU A 286 5.21 8.65 -12.41
C LEU A 286 4.17 9.75 -12.67
N ILE A 287 3.59 10.35 -11.64
CA ILE A 287 2.62 11.44 -11.86
C ILE A 287 3.31 12.69 -12.42
N VAL A 288 4.51 13.02 -11.92
CA VAL A 288 5.29 14.17 -12.40
C VAL A 288 5.72 13.99 -13.84
N SER A 289 6.15 12.80 -14.26
CA SER A 289 6.48 12.55 -15.66
C SER A 289 5.25 12.74 -16.55
N LYS A 290 4.07 12.28 -16.11
CA LYS A 290 2.82 12.50 -16.86
C LYS A 290 2.43 13.97 -16.97
N ILE A 291 2.56 14.74 -15.88
CA ILE A 291 2.30 16.19 -15.88
C ILE A 291 3.21 16.92 -16.87
N LYS A 292 4.48 16.52 -16.97
CA LYS A 292 5.46 17.11 -17.88
C LYS A 292 5.30 16.65 -19.34
N GLY A 293 4.42 15.69 -19.61
CA GLY A 293 4.28 15.08 -20.94
C GLY A 293 5.40 14.09 -21.28
N ASP A 294 6.21 13.71 -20.30
CA ASP A 294 7.34 12.79 -20.44
C ASP A 294 6.88 11.32 -20.32
N LYS A 295 7.75 10.42 -20.80
CA LYS A 295 7.63 8.98 -20.50
C LYS A 295 7.98 8.73 -19.03
N ALA A 296 7.47 7.63 -18.47
CA ALA A 296 7.95 7.15 -17.17
C ALA A 296 9.48 7.01 -17.17
N PRO A 297 10.16 7.33 -16.05
CA PRO A 297 11.59 7.07 -15.89
C PRO A 297 11.96 5.63 -16.24
N GLU A 298 13.10 5.46 -16.89
CA GLU A 298 13.58 4.15 -17.33
C GLU A 298 13.70 3.18 -16.14
N GLY A 299 13.19 1.96 -16.31
CA GLY A 299 13.21 0.92 -15.29
C GLY A 299 12.22 1.11 -14.12
N LEU A 300 11.48 2.22 -14.06
CA LEU A 300 10.51 2.44 -13.00
C LEU A 300 9.29 1.53 -13.17
N VAL A 301 8.70 1.48 -14.37
CA VAL A 301 7.61 0.54 -14.67
C VAL A 301 8.20 -0.86 -14.86
N ASN A 302 7.73 -1.83 -14.08
CA ASN A 302 8.28 -3.19 -14.04
C ASN A 302 7.20 -4.29 -14.19
N GLY A 303 5.94 -3.93 -14.38
CA GLY A 303 4.86 -4.90 -14.58
C GLY A 303 3.56 -4.25 -15.08
N THR A 304 2.47 -5.02 -15.04
CA THR A 304 1.12 -4.54 -15.32
C THR A 304 0.14 -5.07 -14.28
N TRP A 305 -0.99 -4.37 -14.12
CA TRP A 305 -2.09 -4.77 -13.23
C TRP A 305 -3.41 -4.75 -14.00
N SER A 306 -4.16 -5.85 -13.96
CA SER A 306 -5.46 -5.87 -14.65
C SER A 306 -6.47 -4.99 -13.92
N ASN A 307 -7.10 -4.08 -14.65
CA ASN A 307 -8.22 -3.28 -14.16
C ASN A 307 -9.51 -3.54 -14.93
N ASN A 308 -9.52 -4.59 -15.77
CA ASN A 308 -10.62 -4.96 -16.66
C ASN A 308 -11.13 -3.82 -17.57
N PHE A 309 -10.26 -2.86 -17.87
CA PHE A 309 -10.56 -1.72 -18.74
C PHE A 309 -9.43 -1.48 -19.76
N THR A 310 -8.19 -1.38 -19.27
CA THR A 310 -7.00 -1.20 -20.09
C THR A 310 -6.55 -2.55 -20.66
N GLU A 311 -6.52 -2.67 -21.99
CA GLU A 311 -5.99 -3.85 -22.66
C GLU A 311 -4.53 -4.10 -22.25
N GLY A 312 -4.20 -5.34 -21.85
CA GLY A 312 -2.87 -5.69 -21.32
C GLY A 312 -2.61 -5.26 -19.88
N GLY A 313 -3.54 -4.55 -19.24
CA GLY A 313 -3.44 -4.04 -17.88
C GLY A 313 -2.77 -2.66 -17.78
N VAL A 314 -2.95 -2.02 -16.63
CA VAL A 314 -2.35 -0.71 -16.31
C VAL A 314 -0.84 -0.88 -16.10
N PRO A 315 0.02 -0.10 -16.78
CA PRO A 315 1.46 -0.13 -16.53
C PRO A 315 1.76 0.18 -15.06
N SER A 316 2.54 -0.68 -14.41
CA SER A 316 2.66 -0.70 -12.96
C SER A 316 4.10 -0.68 -12.46
N ARG A 317 4.29 -0.02 -11.32
CA ARG A 317 5.41 -0.27 -10.40
C ARG A 317 4.92 -1.21 -9.31
N LEU A 318 5.46 -2.42 -9.28
CA LEU A 318 5.22 -3.40 -8.23
C LEU A 318 6.48 -3.50 -7.38
N GLU A 319 6.41 -2.96 -6.16
CA GLU A 319 7.52 -3.03 -5.22
C GLU A 319 7.50 -4.35 -4.43
N PRO A 320 8.67 -4.91 -4.10
CA PRO A 320 8.74 -6.13 -3.30
C PRO A 320 8.36 -5.85 -1.84
N ASN A 321 7.53 -6.72 -1.27
CA ASN A 321 7.17 -6.65 0.14
C ASN A 321 8.36 -6.97 1.05
N VAL A 322 8.36 -6.39 2.25
CA VAL A 322 9.36 -6.68 3.28
C VAL A 322 8.75 -7.64 4.31
N PHE A 323 9.34 -8.82 4.45
CA PHE A 323 8.96 -9.78 5.48
C PHE A 323 9.71 -9.50 6.78
N ILE A 324 8.99 -9.46 7.90
CA ILE A 324 9.52 -9.00 9.19
C ILE A 324 9.36 -10.10 10.23
N THR A 325 10.46 -10.41 10.92
CA THR A 325 10.49 -11.31 12.08
C THR A 325 11.30 -10.66 13.19
N SER A 326 11.29 -11.26 14.39
CA SER A 326 12.16 -10.84 15.48
C SER A 326 13.63 -10.74 15.08
N ASP A 327 14.06 -11.60 14.16
CA ASP A 327 15.48 -11.78 13.81
C ASP A 327 15.98 -10.71 12.85
N ASN A 328 15.09 -10.10 12.07
CA ASN A 328 15.44 -9.11 11.06
C ASN A 328 14.93 -7.69 11.34
N VAL A 329 14.21 -7.47 12.46
CA VAL A 329 13.63 -6.17 12.84
C VAL A 329 14.63 -5.01 12.79
N GLN A 330 15.90 -5.25 13.16
CA GLN A 330 16.93 -4.20 13.07
C GLN A 330 17.04 -3.67 11.64
N GLN A 331 17.15 -4.56 10.67
CA GLN A 331 17.30 -4.21 9.26
C GLN A 331 16.00 -3.68 8.66
N THR A 332 14.89 -4.36 8.93
CA THR A 332 13.62 -4.14 8.22
C THR A 332 12.77 -3.02 8.80
N VAL A 333 13.01 -2.62 10.05
CA VAL A 333 12.25 -1.57 10.74
C VAL A 333 13.13 -0.39 11.13
N ILE A 334 14.25 -0.65 11.83
CA ILE A 334 15.10 0.43 12.37
C ILE A 334 15.95 1.06 11.28
N ASP A 335 16.71 0.26 10.54
CA ASP A 335 17.59 0.75 9.47
C ASP A 335 16.77 1.29 8.29
N ALA A 336 15.57 0.73 8.08
CA ALA A 336 14.55 1.23 7.15
C ALA A 336 13.82 2.49 7.64
N LYS A 337 14.09 2.93 8.87
CA LYS A 337 13.54 4.16 9.49
C LYS A 337 12.01 4.18 9.60
N LEU A 338 11.38 3.01 9.75
CA LEU A 338 9.94 2.95 10.05
C LEU A 338 9.67 3.43 11.49
N PHE A 339 10.51 3.00 12.43
CA PHE A 339 10.50 3.46 13.81
C PHE A 339 11.91 3.56 14.37
N THR A 340 12.08 4.42 15.35
CA THR A 340 13.26 4.38 16.22
C THR A 340 13.17 3.20 17.19
N LYS A 341 14.32 2.76 17.70
CA LYS A 341 14.37 1.72 18.73
C LYS A 341 13.65 2.16 20.02
N GLU A 342 13.73 3.45 20.35
CA GLU A 342 13.05 4.02 21.51
C GLU A 342 11.54 3.92 21.38
N GLU A 343 10.97 4.33 20.24
CA GLU A 343 9.54 4.18 19.96
C GLU A 343 9.13 2.71 20.03
N LEU A 344 9.88 1.83 19.36
CA LEU A 344 9.54 0.42 19.28
C LEU A 344 9.56 -0.28 20.65
N CYS A 345 10.51 0.09 21.51
CA CYS A 345 10.68 -0.52 22.82
C CYS A 345 9.87 0.16 23.94
N ALA A 346 9.20 1.26 23.64
CA ALA A 346 8.33 1.94 24.60
C ALA A 346 7.21 0.99 25.07
N GLY A 347 7.10 0.81 26.39
CA GLY A 347 6.08 -0.04 27.01
C GLY A 347 6.37 -1.54 27.04
N ILE A 348 7.30 -2.05 26.21
CA ILE A 348 7.60 -3.50 26.10
C ILE A 348 9.04 -3.87 26.49
N GLY A 349 9.87 -2.90 26.87
CA GLY A 349 11.32 -3.09 27.01
C GLY A 349 11.78 -4.18 27.97
N LYS A 350 10.98 -4.53 28.99
CA LYS A 350 11.31 -5.62 29.94
C LYS A 350 10.96 -7.00 29.40
N ASP A 351 10.07 -7.07 28.43
CA ASP A 351 9.43 -8.32 27.98
C ASP A 351 9.95 -8.75 26.60
N ALA A 352 10.50 -7.83 25.80
CA ALA A 352 11.11 -8.10 24.51
C ALA A 352 12.65 -8.18 24.59
N ALA A 353 13.23 -9.29 24.12
CA ALA A 353 14.69 -9.49 24.11
C ALA A 353 15.43 -8.42 23.28
N PHE A 354 14.87 -8.03 22.14
CA PHE A 354 15.41 -6.98 21.27
C PHE A 354 15.63 -5.64 21.99
N CYS A 355 14.78 -5.34 22.96
CA CYS A 355 14.78 -4.07 23.67
C CYS A 355 15.73 -4.01 24.87
N LYS A 356 16.30 -5.15 25.27
CA LYS A 356 17.26 -5.23 26.39
C LYS A 356 18.70 -4.97 25.96
N ASN A 357 18.99 -5.13 24.67
CA ASN A 357 20.33 -5.07 24.10
C ASN A 357 20.66 -3.69 23.54
#